data_AF-A0A9E5HCY3-F1
#
_entry.id   AF-A0A9E5HCY3-F1
#
_cell.length_a   1.000
_cell.length_b   1.000
_cell.length_c   1.000
_cell.angle_alpha   90.00
_cell.angle_beta   90.00
_cell.angle_gamma   90.00
#
_symmetry.space_group_name_H-M   'P 1'
#
loop_
_entity.id
_entity.type
_entity.pdbx_description
1 polymer ?
#
loop_
_entity_poly.entity_id
_entity_poly.type
_entity_poly.pdbx_seq_one_letter_code
_entity_poly.pdbx_strand_id
1 'polypeptide(L)' 'GAKSWNDLPANAIKYVKRIEELIECPVALLSTSPKREDTILVTDPFQD' A
#
# COMPACT_ATOMS: atom_id res chain seq x y z
N GLY A 1 9.06 9.33 -0.18
CA GLY A 1 7.88 8.66 -0.75
C GLY A 1 6.66 9.05 0.04
N ALA A 2 5.46 8.63 -0.37
CA ALA A 2 4.27 8.76 0.47
C ALA A 2 4.40 7.84 1.68
N LYS A 3 3.97 8.31 2.87
CA LYS A 3 4.13 7.59 4.13
C LYS A 3 2.81 7.12 4.73
N SER A 4 1.70 7.59 4.18
CA SER A 4 0.35 7.14 4.50
C SER A 4 -0.51 7.07 3.25
N TRP A 5 -1.64 6.34 3.33
CA TRP A 5 -2.64 6.30 2.25
C TRP A 5 -3.18 7.67 1.86
N ASN A 6 -3.26 8.60 2.81
CA ASN A 6 -3.78 9.96 2.57
C ASN A 6 -2.81 10.82 1.76
N ASP A 7 -1.53 10.45 1.71
CA ASP A 7 -0.52 11.14 0.90
C ASP A 7 -0.54 10.68 -0.56
N LEU A 8 -1.28 9.61 -0.89
CA LEU A 8 -1.35 9.07 -2.23
C LEU A 8 -2.39 9.81 -3.09
N PRO A 9 -2.10 10.05 -4.39
CA PRO A 9 -3.10 10.51 -5.33
C PRO A 9 -4.29 9.55 -5.37
N ALA A 10 -5.52 10.09 -5.50
CA ALA A 10 -6.75 9.30 -5.51
C ALA A 10 -6.74 8.17 -6.56
N ASN A 11 -6.11 8.38 -7.71
CA ASN A 11 -6.00 7.36 -8.75
C ASN A 11 -5.04 6.22 -8.38
N ALA A 12 -3.98 6.49 -7.63
CA ALA A 12 -3.08 5.46 -7.11
C ALA A 12 -3.82 4.57 -6.11
N ILE A 13 -4.60 5.17 -5.22
CA ILE A 13 -5.43 4.43 -4.25
C ILE A 13 -6.42 3.50 -4.98
N LYS A 14 -7.12 4.02 -6.00
CA LYS A 14 -8.04 3.21 -6.82
C LYS A 14 -7.33 2.07 -7.54
N TYR A 15 -6.13 2.33 -8.06
CA TYR A 15 -5.35 1.31 -8.75
C TYR A 15 -4.95 0.16 -7.83
N VAL A 16 -4.44 0.46 -6.63
CA VAL A 16 -4.08 -0.58 -5.65
C VAL A 16 -5.30 -1.41 -5.26
N LYS A 17 -6.42 -0.76 -4.92
CA LYS A 17 -7.68 -1.46 -4.61
C LYS A 17 -8.15 -2.37 -5.75
N ARG A 18 -8.01 -1.92 -7.00
CA ARG A 18 -8.37 -2.74 -8.15
C ARG A 18 -7.49 -3.98 -8.28
N ILE A 19 -6.21 -3.90 -7.93
CA ILE A 19 -5.33 -5.07 -7.90
C ILE A 19 -5.80 -6.05 -6.83
N GLU A 20 -6.06 -5.58 -5.61
CA GLU A 20 -6.54 -6.42 -4.50
C GLU A 20 -7.80 -7.21 -4.90
N GLU A 21 -8.76 -6.56 -5.57
CA GLU A 21 -9.96 -7.21 -6.10
C GLU A 21 -9.65 -8.30 -7.14
N LEU A 22 -8.69 -8.05 -8.03
CA LEU A 22 -8.35 -8.96 -9.13
C LEU A 22 -7.61 -10.21 -8.65
N ILE A 23 -6.80 -10.08 -7.60
CA ILE A 23 -6.00 -11.18 -7.05
C ILE A 23 -6.65 -11.81 -5.82
N GLU A 24 -7.79 -11.28 -5.36
CA GLU A 24 -8.52 -11.71 -4.17
C GLU A 24 -7.66 -11.74 -2.89
N CYS A 25 -6.73 -10.78 -2.76
CA CYS A 25 -5.78 -10.74 -1.66
C CYS A 25 -5.43 -9.29 -1.27
N PRO A 26 -5.42 -8.94 0.03
CA PRO A 26 -5.10 -7.59 0.48
C PRO A 26 -3.61 -7.28 0.39
N VAL A 27 -3.28 -6.01 0.17
CA VAL A 27 -1.92 -5.50 0.26
C VAL A 27 -1.54 -5.29 1.72
N ALA A 28 -0.47 -5.95 2.16
CA ALA A 28 0.11 -5.73 3.49
C ALA A 28 1.10 -4.54 3.52
N LEU A 29 1.86 -4.34 2.44
CA LEU A 29 2.96 -3.37 2.34
C LEU A 29 2.94 -2.66 0.98
N LEU A 30 3.15 -1.34 0.99
CA LEU A 30 3.28 -0.54 -0.23
C LEU A 30 4.56 0.33 -0.19
N SER A 31 5.58 -0.07 -0.95
CA SER A 31 6.81 0.73 -1.10
C SER A 31 6.60 1.84 -2.12
N THR A 32 6.93 3.07 -1.74
CA THR A 32 6.70 4.27 -2.56
C THR A 32 8.00 4.95 -3.00
N SER A 33 9.16 4.42 -2.60
CA SER A 33 10.48 4.86 -3.04
C SER A 33 11.55 3.79 -2.73
N PRO A 34 12.80 3.96 -3.19
CA PRO A 34 13.91 3.08 -2.82
C PRO A 34 14.29 3.12 -1.32
N LYS A 35 13.83 4.12 -0.56
CA LYS A 35 14.15 4.27 0.87
C LYS A 35 13.24 3.40 1.73
N ARG A 36 13.80 2.79 2.78
CA ARG A 36 13.08 1.86 3.65
C ARG A 36 11.89 2.53 4.35
N GLU A 37 12.10 3.74 4.85
CA GLU A 37 11.14 4.56 5.58
C GLU A 37 10.00 5.12 4.72
N ASP A 38 10.05 4.92 3.41
CA ASP A 38 9.03 5.32 2.44
C ASP A 38 8.12 4.14 2.07
N THR A 39 7.80 3.30 3.07
CA THR A 39 6.91 2.15 2.94
C THR A 39 5.68 2.36 3.82
N ILE A 40 4.49 2.19 3.24
CA ILE A 40 3.23 2.22 3.97
C ILE A 40 2.95 0.80 4.48
N LEU A 41 2.87 0.64 5.80
CA LEU A 41 2.42 -0.59 6.46
C LEU A 41 0.89 -0.56 6.56
N VAL A 42 0.20 -1.40 5.79
CA VAL A 42 -1.26 -1.46 5.73
C VAL A 42 -1.80 -2.42 6.78
N THR A 43 -1.24 -3.62 6.78
CA THR A 43 -1.46 -4.66 7.79
C THR A 43 -0.10 -5.27 8.08
N ASP A 44 0.26 -5.41 9.35
CA ASP A 44 1.49 -6.09 9.72
C ASP A 44 1.37 -7.59 9.39
N PRO A 45 2.16 -8.13 8.44
CA PRO A 45 2.03 -9.54 8.05
C PRO A 45 2.49 -10.52 9.14
N PHE A 46 3.03 -10.01 10.26
CA PHE A 46 3.49 -10.81 11.40
C PHE A 46 2.69 -10.58 12.69
N GLN A 47 1.68 -9.70 12.67
CA GLN A 47 0.73 -9.57 13.79
C GLN A 47 -0.54 -10.36 13.48
N ASP A 48 -0.95 -11.19 14.45
CA ASP A 48 -2.18 -11.98 14.40
C ASP A 48 -3.46 -11.10 14.41
#